data_AF-A0A925T584-F1
#
_entry.id   AF-A0A925T584-F1
#
_cell.length_a   1.000
_cell.length_b   1.000
_cell.length_c   1.000
_cell.angle_alpha   90.00
_cell.angle_beta   90.00
_cell.angle_gamma   90.00
#
_symmetry.space_group_name_H-M   'P 1'
#
loop_
_entity.id
_entity.type
_entity.pdbx_description
1 polymer ?
#
loop_
_entity_poly.entity_id
_entity_poly.type
_entity_poly.pdbx_seq_one_letter_code
_entity_poly.pdbx_strand_id
1 'polypeptide(L)'
;MFCPRCSSKQSDEVKFCTMCGANLHAVRQVVDTQEPAEKFDWSDTWVADIFLSGQAQKRRKEEMERRLGITPEIKRYREIKAGVIVSSLGIALSIFLYVLMQGIVANVSPDEAEILSRIWIAGVIPFFLGLALIVNGAVVSKRLVEIANRASQKGPNHPDEDAKPPALRSADTSEFIDSPFSVTEQTTRHLSGSERK
;
A
#
# COMPACT_ATOMS: atom_id res chain seq x y z
N MET A 1 -36.47 -34.96 10.06
CA MET A 1 -35.17 -34.43 10.57
C MET A 1 -34.09 -35.50 10.65
N PHE A 2 -32.81 -35.12 10.70
CA PHE A 2 -31.68 -36.04 10.88
C PHE A 2 -31.13 -36.03 12.31
N CYS A 3 -30.80 -37.20 12.86
CA CYS A 3 -30.16 -37.30 14.18
C CYS A 3 -28.65 -37.04 14.08
N PRO A 4 -28.09 -36.06 14.80
CA PRO A 4 -26.66 -35.70 14.68
C PRO A 4 -25.71 -36.77 15.24
N ARG A 5 -26.20 -37.72 16.04
CA ARG A 5 -25.37 -38.79 16.64
C ARG A 5 -25.22 -40.04 15.79
N CYS A 6 -26.24 -40.39 15.02
CA CYS A 6 -26.28 -41.66 14.29
C CYS A 6 -26.72 -41.53 12.83
N SER A 7 -27.00 -40.30 12.38
CA SER A 7 -27.42 -39.97 11.02
C SER A 7 -28.69 -40.68 10.53
N SER A 8 -29.47 -41.28 11.42
CA SER A 8 -30.77 -41.85 11.05
C SER A 8 -31.77 -40.74 10.72
N LYS A 9 -32.57 -40.99 9.68
CA LYS A 9 -33.67 -40.11 9.26
C LYS A 9 -34.88 -40.42 10.14
N GLN A 10 -35.34 -39.42 10.88
CA GLN A 10 -36.45 -39.54 11.82
C GLN A 10 -37.60 -38.63 11.35
N SER A 11 -38.84 -39.03 11.65
CA SER A 11 -40.01 -38.17 11.41
C SER A 11 -40.00 -36.95 12.31
N ASP A 12 -40.66 -35.87 11.90
CA ASP A 12 -40.68 -34.61 12.65
C ASP A 12 -41.65 -34.61 13.84
N GLU A 13 -42.17 -35.77 14.24
CA GLU A 13 -43.04 -35.92 15.41
C GLU A 13 -42.34 -36.59 16.60
N VAL A 14 -41.25 -37.34 16.37
CA VAL A 14 -40.57 -38.07 17.44
C VAL A 14 -39.64 -37.18 18.27
N LYS A 15 -39.76 -37.26 19.60
CA LYS A 15 -38.93 -36.48 20.55
C LYS A 15 -37.53 -37.06 20.74
N PHE A 16 -37.36 -38.35 20.50
CA PHE A 16 -36.10 -39.09 20.66
C PHE A 16 -35.78 -39.91 19.41
N CYS A 17 -34.50 -40.12 19.15
CA CYS A 17 -34.05 -40.96 18.05
C CYS A 17 -34.35 -42.43 18.34
N THR A 18 -35.03 -43.12 17.41
CA THR A 18 -35.37 -44.54 17.56
C THR A 18 -34.15 -45.47 17.51
N MET A 19 -33.02 -45.02 16.95
CA MET A 19 -31.81 -45.82 16.79
C MET A 19 -30.80 -45.65 17.92
N CYS A 20 -30.65 -44.44 18.49
CA CYS A 20 -29.63 -44.15 19.51
C CYS A 20 -30.14 -43.45 20.76
N GLY A 21 -31.45 -43.18 20.87
CA GLY A 21 -32.07 -42.55 22.04
C GLY A 21 -31.74 -41.06 22.25
N ALA A 22 -31.00 -40.42 21.34
CA ALA A 22 -30.67 -39.00 21.47
C ALA A 22 -31.93 -38.11 21.45
N ASN A 23 -31.96 -37.09 22.31
CA ASN A 23 -33.07 -36.12 22.38
C ASN A 23 -32.99 -35.14 21.20
N LEU A 24 -34.01 -35.17 20.35
CA LEU A 24 -34.07 -34.37 19.11
C LEU A 24 -34.84 -33.06 19.32
N HIS A 25 -35.50 -32.88 20.46
CA HIS A 25 -36.23 -31.66 20.79
C HIS A 25 -35.31 -30.44 20.92
N ALA A 26 -34.13 -30.60 21.53
CA ALA A 26 -33.14 -29.53 21.66
C ALA A 26 -32.57 -29.10 20.30
N VAL A 27 -32.39 -30.07 19.38
CA VAL A 27 -31.89 -29.78 18.02
C VAL A 27 -32.91 -28.98 17.24
N ARG A 28 -34.22 -29.29 17.36
CA ARG A 28 -35.27 -28.50 16.72
C ARG A 28 -35.29 -27.06 17.19
N GLN A 29 -35.15 -26.83 18.49
CA GLN A 29 -35.16 -25.48 19.04
C GLN A 29 -34.01 -24.61 18.48
N VAL A 30 -32.85 -25.22 18.19
CA VAL A 30 -31.71 -24.52 17.56
C VAL A 30 -31.91 -24.30 16.06
N VAL A 31 -32.56 -25.23 15.36
CA VAL A 31 -32.86 -25.10 13.92
C VAL A 31 -33.98 -24.07 13.69
N ASP A 32 -35.01 -24.06 14.51
CA ASP A 32 -36.14 -23.13 14.39
C ASP A 32 -35.75 -21.69 14.80
N THR A 33 -34.70 -21.51 15.62
CA THR A 33 -34.15 -20.18 15.94
C THR A 33 -33.15 -19.66 14.91
N GLN A 34 -32.77 -20.49 13.94
CA GLN A 34 -31.96 -20.04 12.81
C GLN A 34 -32.89 -19.38 11.78
N GLU A 35 -33.07 -18.06 11.90
CA GLU A 35 -33.84 -17.25 10.95
C GLU A 35 -33.44 -17.53 9.49
N PRO A 36 -34.38 -17.43 8.53
CA PRO A 36 -34.13 -17.75 7.14
C PRO A 36 -33.05 -16.83 6.59
N ALA A 37 -31.94 -17.45 6.17
CA ALA A 37 -30.78 -16.79 5.59
C ALA A 37 -31.18 -15.74 4.54
N GLU A 38 -31.09 -14.46 4.92
CA GLU A 38 -30.83 -13.40 3.95
C GLU A 38 -29.54 -13.81 3.22
N LYS A 39 -29.64 -13.92 1.91
CA LYS A 39 -28.52 -14.27 1.04
C LYS A 39 -27.43 -13.22 1.25
N PHE A 40 -26.40 -13.60 2.00
CA PHE A 40 -25.21 -12.81 2.20
C PHE A 40 -24.47 -12.76 0.87
N ASP A 41 -24.71 -11.70 0.09
CA ASP A 41 -24.05 -11.44 -1.19
C ASP A 41 -22.57 -11.08 -0.95
N TRP A 42 -21.73 -12.11 -0.97
CA TRP A 42 -20.27 -12.02 -0.83
C TRP A 42 -19.57 -11.23 -1.96
N SER A 43 -20.24 -10.94 -3.08
CA SER A 43 -19.62 -10.32 -4.26
C SER A 43 -19.55 -8.79 -4.23
N ASP A 44 -20.46 -8.12 -3.52
CA ASP A 44 -20.71 -6.68 -3.73
C ASP A 44 -20.00 -5.76 -2.74
N THR A 45 -19.48 -6.28 -1.63
CA THR A 45 -18.94 -5.44 -0.56
C THR A 45 -17.42 -5.32 -0.55
N TRP A 46 -16.67 -6.33 -1.01
CA TRP A 46 -15.20 -6.31 -0.94
C TRP A 46 -14.53 -5.88 -2.25
N VAL A 47 -15.02 -6.34 -3.41
CA VAL A 47 -14.38 -6.06 -4.71
C VAL A 47 -14.69 -4.64 -5.19
N ALA A 48 -15.92 -4.15 -4.97
CA ALA A 48 -16.31 -2.78 -5.29
C ALA A 48 -15.54 -1.76 -4.43
N ASP A 49 -15.31 -2.08 -3.15
CA ASP A 49 -14.52 -1.24 -2.24
C ASP A 49 -13.03 -1.25 -2.61
N ILE A 50 -12.49 -2.37 -3.14
CA ILE A 50 -11.13 -2.43 -3.70
C ILE A 50 -10.98 -1.56 -4.97
N PHE A 51 -11.98 -1.55 -5.87
CA PHE A 51 -11.89 -0.76 -7.10
C PHE A 51 -12.15 0.74 -6.89
N LEU A 52 -13.09 1.10 -6.00
CA LEU A 52 -13.31 2.50 -5.57
C LEU A 52 -12.13 3.01 -4.72
N SER A 53 -11.49 2.16 -3.92
CA SER A 53 -10.31 2.52 -3.14
C SER A 53 -9.05 2.70 -3.99
N GLY A 54 -8.96 2.13 -5.20
CA GLY A 54 -7.80 2.32 -6.08
C GLY A 54 -7.57 3.78 -6.49
N GLN A 55 -8.62 4.49 -6.89
CA GLN A 55 -8.53 5.93 -7.20
C GLN A 55 -8.29 6.77 -5.94
N ALA A 56 -8.94 6.42 -4.82
CA ALA A 56 -8.75 7.12 -3.55
C ALA A 56 -7.33 6.91 -2.98
N GLN A 57 -6.76 5.71 -3.09
CA GLN A 57 -5.38 5.40 -2.73
C GLN A 57 -4.40 6.18 -3.60
N LYS A 58 -4.66 6.30 -4.90
CA LYS A 58 -3.81 7.08 -5.78
C LYS A 58 -3.77 8.56 -5.36
N ARG A 59 -4.93 9.15 -5.06
CA ARG A 59 -5.00 10.52 -4.53
C ARG A 59 -4.30 10.68 -3.18
N ARG A 60 -4.51 9.74 -2.24
CA ARG A 60 -3.83 9.73 -0.94
C ARG A 60 -2.31 9.57 -1.09
N LYS A 61 -1.88 8.75 -2.05
CA LYS A 61 -0.46 8.53 -2.34
C LYS A 61 0.16 9.77 -2.97
N GLU A 62 -0.51 10.43 -3.91
CA GLU A 62 -0.06 11.70 -4.48
C GLU A 62 0.00 12.81 -3.42
N GLU A 63 -0.97 12.87 -2.52
CA GLU A 63 -0.96 13.83 -1.40
C GLU A 63 0.16 13.51 -0.39
N MET A 64 0.38 12.23 -0.10
CA MET A 64 1.49 11.78 0.74
C MET A 64 2.85 12.04 0.07
N GLU A 65 2.97 11.84 -1.24
CA GLU A 65 4.17 12.15 -2.02
C GLU A 65 4.48 13.66 -2.01
N ARG A 66 3.45 14.51 -2.06
CA ARG A 66 3.60 15.96 -1.86
C ARG A 66 4.05 16.30 -0.44
N ARG A 67 3.46 15.68 0.59
CA ARG A 67 3.83 15.92 2.00
C ARG A 67 5.25 15.44 2.33
N LEU A 68 5.68 14.34 1.73
CA LEU A 68 7.00 13.76 1.93
C LEU A 68 8.08 14.43 1.04
N GLY A 69 7.71 15.40 0.20
CA GLY A 69 8.64 16.08 -0.69
C GLY A 69 9.34 15.13 -1.66
N ILE A 70 8.68 14.03 -2.06
CA ILE A 70 9.26 13.04 -2.96
C ILE A 70 9.31 13.67 -4.35
N THR A 71 10.45 14.25 -4.68
CA THR A 71 10.71 14.74 -6.04
C THR A 71 10.83 13.56 -7.01
N PRO A 72 10.45 13.72 -8.29
CA PRO A 72 10.64 12.69 -9.31
C PRO A 72 12.11 12.24 -9.42
N GLU A 73 13.06 13.10 -9.04
CA GLU A 73 14.48 12.79 -8.97
C GLU A 73 14.81 11.77 -7.88
N ILE A 74 14.22 11.89 -6.69
CA ILE A 74 14.42 10.92 -5.59
C ILE A 74 13.87 9.55 -6.00
N LYS A 75 12.73 9.52 -6.70
CA LYS A 75 12.15 8.27 -7.21
C LYS A 75 13.09 7.60 -8.23
N ARG A 76 13.62 8.37 -9.17
CA ARG A 76 14.63 7.90 -10.14
C ARG A 76 15.86 7.32 -9.44
N TYR A 77 16.37 8.04 -8.45
CA TYR A 77 17.54 7.59 -7.69
C TYR A 77 17.27 6.27 -6.97
N ARG A 78 16.07 6.09 -6.38
CA ARG A 78 15.68 4.83 -5.74
C ARG A 78 15.59 3.67 -6.72
N GLU A 79 14.98 3.86 -7.89
CA GLU A 79 14.88 2.83 -8.93
C GLU A 79 16.26 2.42 -9.46
N ILE A 80 17.12 3.40 -9.76
CA ILE A 80 18.50 3.12 -10.20
C ILE A 80 19.29 2.42 -9.10
N LYS A 81 19.21 2.89 -7.86
CA LYS A 81 19.91 2.27 -6.72
C LYS A 81 19.44 0.83 -6.50
N ALA A 82 18.14 0.56 -6.61
CA ALA A 82 17.61 -0.79 -6.54
C ALA A 82 18.17 -1.66 -7.67
N GLY A 83 18.16 -1.16 -8.92
CA GLY A 83 18.74 -1.87 -10.06
C GLY A 83 20.23 -2.18 -9.88
N VAL A 84 21.03 -1.23 -9.37
CA VAL A 84 22.44 -1.44 -9.06
C VAL A 84 22.64 -2.54 -8.02
N ILE A 85 21.88 -2.50 -6.92
CA ILE A 85 21.96 -3.52 -5.85
C ILE A 85 21.61 -4.92 -6.38
N VAL A 86 20.52 -5.04 -7.16
CA VAL A 86 20.11 -6.33 -7.73
C VAL A 86 21.14 -6.83 -8.75
N SER A 87 21.71 -5.94 -9.57
CA SER A 87 22.73 -6.30 -10.55
C SER A 87 24.02 -6.80 -9.90
N SER A 88 24.48 -6.13 -8.83
CA SER A 88 25.68 -6.54 -8.09
C SER A 88 25.48 -7.86 -7.35
N LEU A 89 24.29 -8.07 -6.77
CA LEU A 89 23.90 -9.36 -6.18
C LEU A 89 23.93 -10.49 -7.22
N GLY A 90 23.45 -10.25 -8.44
CA GLY A 90 23.49 -11.24 -9.51
C GLY A 90 24.92 -11.64 -9.91
N ILE A 91 25.81 -10.65 -10.08
CA ILE A 91 27.23 -10.91 -10.38
C ILE A 91 27.88 -11.70 -9.22
N ALA A 92 27.67 -11.27 -7.98
CA ALA A 92 28.21 -11.95 -6.80
C ALA A 92 27.72 -13.40 -6.71
N LEU A 93 26.43 -13.64 -6.96
CA LEU A 93 25.83 -14.98 -6.98
C LEU A 93 26.41 -15.85 -8.09
N SER A 94 26.60 -15.29 -9.30
CA SER A 94 27.23 -16.03 -10.41
C SER A 94 28.66 -16.41 -10.10
N ILE A 95 29.48 -15.50 -9.56
CA ILE A 95 30.86 -15.79 -9.17
C ILE A 95 30.89 -16.84 -8.05
N PHE A 96 30.06 -16.67 -7.03
CA PHE A 96 29.98 -17.61 -5.91
C PHE A 96 29.61 -19.03 -6.36
N LEU A 97 28.55 -19.16 -7.17
CA LEU A 97 28.13 -20.46 -7.71
C LEU A 97 29.19 -21.05 -8.63
N TYR A 98 29.89 -20.24 -9.43
CA TYR A 98 30.98 -20.73 -10.28
C TYR A 98 32.10 -21.36 -9.47
N VAL A 99 32.61 -20.66 -8.44
CA VAL A 99 33.67 -21.15 -7.57
C VAL A 99 33.21 -22.38 -6.76
N LEU A 100 31.99 -22.34 -6.24
CA LEU A 100 31.40 -23.45 -5.47
C LEU A 100 31.28 -24.72 -6.33
N MET A 101 30.77 -24.60 -7.56
CA MET A 101 30.60 -25.75 -8.45
C MET A 101 31.94 -26.32 -8.90
N GLN A 102 32.97 -25.51 -9.13
CA GLN A 102 34.32 -26.01 -9.40
C GLN A 102 34.87 -26.91 -8.28
N GLY A 103 34.60 -26.54 -7.02
CA GLY A 103 35.00 -27.37 -5.87
C GLY A 103 34.26 -28.70 -5.80
N ILE A 104 32.97 -28.73 -6.19
CA ILE A 104 32.15 -29.94 -6.15
C ILE A 104 32.48 -30.87 -7.32
N VAL A 105 32.71 -30.32 -8.52
CA VAL A 105 33.01 -31.08 -9.75
C VAL A 105 34.22 -32.01 -9.57
N ALA A 106 35.19 -31.66 -8.72
CA ALA A 106 36.34 -32.51 -8.43
C ALA A 106 35.99 -33.86 -7.76
N ASN A 107 34.80 -34.02 -7.19
CA ASN A 107 34.40 -35.19 -6.41
C ASN A 107 33.24 -36.00 -7.04
N VAL A 108 32.80 -35.63 -8.24
CA VAL A 108 31.57 -36.16 -8.85
C VAL A 108 31.88 -36.85 -10.19
N SER A 109 31.00 -37.76 -10.61
CA SER A 109 31.09 -38.45 -11.91
C SER A 109 31.08 -37.45 -13.09
N PRO A 110 31.74 -37.78 -14.21
CA PRO A 110 31.89 -36.85 -15.33
C PRO A 110 30.57 -36.44 -15.98
N ASP A 111 29.53 -37.28 -15.95
CA ASP A 111 28.21 -36.97 -16.52
C ASP A 111 27.46 -35.91 -15.70
N GLU A 112 27.57 -35.95 -14.36
CA GLU A 112 26.94 -34.98 -13.47
C GLU A 112 27.70 -33.65 -13.41
N ALA A 113 29.02 -33.70 -13.63
CA ALA A 113 29.89 -32.53 -13.65
C ALA A 113 29.48 -31.50 -14.72
N GLU A 114 29.00 -31.96 -15.88
CA GLU A 114 28.57 -31.05 -16.95
C GLU A 114 27.36 -30.20 -16.52
N ILE A 115 26.40 -30.79 -15.81
CA ILE A 115 25.21 -30.09 -15.33
C ILE A 115 25.59 -29.09 -14.22
N LEU A 116 26.40 -29.52 -13.26
CA LEU A 116 26.86 -28.65 -12.16
C LEU A 116 27.67 -27.45 -12.69
N SER A 117 28.46 -27.63 -13.74
CA SER A 117 29.26 -26.56 -14.34
C SER A 117 28.43 -25.42 -14.95
N ARG A 118 27.12 -25.61 -15.17
CA ARG A 118 26.22 -24.62 -15.79
C ARG A 118 25.32 -23.90 -14.79
N ILE A 119 25.27 -24.33 -13.53
CA ILE A 119 24.38 -23.75 -12.50
C ILE A 119 24.67 -22.27 -12.22
N TRP A 120 25.90 -21.80 -12.41
CA TRP A 120 26.26 -20.39 -12.18
C TRP A 120 25.49 -19.40 -13.08
N ILE A 121 24.93 -19.88 -14.20
CA ILE A 121 24.06 -19.12 -15.11
C ILE A 121 22.82 -18.60 -14.37
N ALA A 122 22.38 -19.28 -13.30
CA ALA A 122 21.26 -18.81 -12.49
C ALA A 122 21.50 -17.40 -11.89
N GLY A 123 22.74 -17.01 -11.62
CA GLY A 123 23.09 -15.66 -11.15
C GLY A 123 23.06 -14.57 -12.24
N VAL A 124 23.07 -14.97 -13.51
CA VAL A 124 22.99 -14.03 -14.64
C VAL A 124 21.56 -13.45 -14.77
N ILE A 125 20.54 -14.21 -14.35
CA ILE A 125 19.14 -13.77 -14.36
C ILE A 125 18.93 -12.52 -13.49
N PRO A 126 19.26 -12.51 -12.18
CA PRO A 126 19.14 -11.31 -11.36
C PRO A 126 20.03 -10.15 -11.86
N PHE A 127 21.18 -10.44 -12.48
CA PHE A 127 21.97 -9.39 -13.12
C PHE A 127 21.19 -8.63 -14.21
N PHE A 128 20.55 -9.35 -15.14
CA PHE A 128 19.74 -8.72 -16.19
C PHE A 128 18.48 -8.05 -15.65
N LEU A 129 17.86 -8.57 -14.59
CA LEU A 129 16.77 -7.90 -13.88
C LEU A 129 17.22 -6.55 -13.30
N GLY A 130 18.39 -6.51 -12.67
CA GLY A 130 19.00 -5.28 -12.18
C GLY A 130 19.26 -4.28 -13.31
N LEU A 131 19.83 -4.75 -14.44
CA LEU A 131 20.07 -3.93 -15.62
C LEU A 131 18.77 -3.34 -16.19
N ALA A 132 17.71 -4.14 -16.28
CA ALA A 132 16.40 -3.69 -16.75
C ALA A 132 15.82 -2.57 -15.84
N LEU A 133 15.98 -2.67 -14.52
CA LEU A 133 15.58 -1.63 -13.58
C LEU A 133 16.40 -0.34 -13.76
N ILE A 134 17.70 -0.45 -13.99
CA ILE A 134 18.57 0.71 -14.27
C ILE A 134 18.13 1.40 -15.55
N VAL A 135 17.90 0.65 -16.63
CA VAL A 135 17.46 1.19 -17.93
C VAL A 135 16.07 1.83 -17.79
N ASN A 136 15.15 1.20 -17.08
CA ASN A 136 13.82 1.75 -16.82
C ASN A 136 13.91 3.09 -16.07
N GLY A 137 14.66 3.14 -14.96
CA GLY A 137 14.88 4.39 -14.22
C GLY A 137 15.68 5.44 -15.00
N ALA A 138 16.51 5.05 -15.96
CA ALA A 138 17.25 5.99 -16.80
C ALA A 138 16.39 6.59 -17.93
N VAL A 139 15.55 5.79 -18.58
CA VAL A 139 14.80 6.16 -19.78
C VAL A 139 13.42 6.72 -19.44
N VAL A 140 12.66 6.03 -18.59
CA VAL A 140 11.27 6.40 -18.26
C VAL A 140 11.24 7.66 -17.40
N SER A 141 12.16 7.79 -16.44
CA SER A 141 12.22 8.99 -15.61
C SER A 141 12.61 10.26 -16.39
N LYS A 142 13.46 10.15 -17.42
CA LYS A 142 13.78 11.29 -18.30
C LYS A 142 12.54 11.75 -19.08
N ARG A 143 11.78 10.80 -19.65
CA ARG A 143 10.54 11.09 -20.38
C ARG A 143 9.46 11.71 -19.49
N LEU A 144 9.30 11.23 -18.25
CA LEU A 144 8.33 11.77 -17.29
C LEU A 144 8.64 13.20 -16.86
N VAL A 145 9.91 13.51 -16.57
CA VAL A 145 10.33 14.87 -16.22
C VAL A 145 10.12 15.82 -17.40
N GLU A 146 10.43 15.38 -18.62
CA GLU A 146 10.20 16.19 -19.81
C GLU A 146 8.70 16.46 -20.06
N ILE A 147 7.84 15.46 -19.88
CA ILE A 147 6.38 15.63 -19.98
C ILE A 147 5.86 16.56 -18.87
N ALA A 148 6.34 16.42 -17.63
CA ALA A 148 5.96 17.28 -16.52
C ALA A 148 6.41 18.73 -16.74
N ASN A 149 7.63 18.95 -17.25
CA ASN A 149 8.12 20.28 -17.61
C ASN A 149 7.30 20.90 -18.75
N ARG A 150 6.93 20.11 -19.77
CA ARG A 150 6.04 20.56 -20.85
C ARG A 150 4.63 20.88 -20.34
N ALA A 151 4.10 20.12 -19.39
CA ALA A 151 2.82 20.38 -18.76
C ALA A 151 2.86 21.61 -17.84
N SER A 152 3.99 21.89 -17.20
CA SER A 152 4.19 23.10 -16.40
C SER A 152 4.43 24.35 -17.26
N GLN A 153 5.04 24.20 -18.45
CA GLN A 153 5.18 25.29 -19.44
C GLN A 153 3.88 25.56 -20.21
N LYS A 154 3.06 24.54 -20.45
CA LYS A 154 1.62 24.72 -20.73
C LYS A 154 0.90 25.06 -19.42
N GLY A 155 1.24 26.20 -18.83
CA GLY A 155 0.32 26.88 -17.94
C GLY A 155 -1.04 27.01 -18.64
N PRO A 156 -2.15 27.06 -17.87
CA PRO A 156 -3.47 27.28 -18.45
C PRO A 156 -3.36 28.47 -19.40
N ASN A 157 -3.94 28.35 -20.58
CA ASN A 157 -4.13 29.45 -21.52
C ASN A 157 -4.31 30.73 -20.73
N HIS A 158 -3.43 31.69 -21.00
CA HIS A 158 -3.67 33.10 -20.78
C HIS A 158 -5.18 33.34 -20.95
N PRO A 159 -5.97 33.59 -19.87
CA PRO A 159 -7.17 34.35 -20.09
C PRO A 159 -6.69 35.68 -20.67
N ASP A 160 -7.37 36.13 -21.70
CA ASP A 160 -7.06 37.34 -22.44
C ASP A 160 -6.48 38.44 -21.55
N GLU A 161 -5.32 38.92 -22.00
CA GLU A 161 -4.59 40.07 -21.50
C GLU A 161 -5.38 41.36 -21.79
N ASP A 162 -6.60 41.48 -21.23
CA ASP A 162 -7.40 42.71 -21.30
C ASP A 162 -8.31 42.96 -20.07
N ALA A 163 -8.11 42.22 -18.99
CA ALA A 163 -8.68 42.57 -17.69
C ALA A 163 -7.57 42.70 -16.65
N LYS A 164 -6.92 43.88 -16.61
CA LYS A 164 -6.13 44.29 -15.44
C LYS A 164 -7.01 44.14 -14.19
N PRO A 165 -6.74 43.21 -13.26
CA PRO A 165 -7.35 43.30 -11.95
C PRO A 165 -6.87 44.62 -11.32
N PRO A 166 -7.74 45.40 -10.66
CA PRO A 166 -7.30 46.60 -9.96
C PRO A 166 -6.24 46.14 -8.95
N ALA A 167 -5.01 46.62 -9.12
CA ALA A 167 -3.94 46.35 -8.18
C ALA A 167 -4.39 46.88 -6.82
N LEU A 168 -4.75 45.95 -5.92
CA LEU A 168 -4.92 46.30 -4.52
C LEU A 168 -3.57 46.80 -4.06
N ARG A 169 -3.54 48.07 -3.62
CA ARG A 169 -2.37 48.69 -3.01
C ARG A 169 -1.81 47.73 -1.96
N SER A 170 -0.49 47.56 -1.97
CA SER A 170 0.23 46.91 -0.86
C SER A 170 -0.29 47.47 0.45
N ALA A 171 -0.72 46.58 1.36
CA ALA A 171 -1.18 46.97 2.68
C ALA A 171 -0.10 47.85 3.32
N ASP A 172 -0.48 49.08 3.62
CA ASP A 172 0.40 50.03 4.26
C ASP A 172 0.62 49.58 5.69
N THR A 173 1.78 48.96 5.95
CA THR A 173 2.14 48.48 7.29
C THR A 173 2.71 49.60 8.17
N SER A 174 2.63 50.87 7.73
CA SER A 174 3.09 52.01 8.54
C SER A 174 2.00 52.57 9.46
N GLU A 175 0.73 52.17 9.27
CA GLU A 175 -0.35 52.54 10.17
C GLU A 175 -0.47 51.47 11.28
N PHE A 176 0.33 51.64 12.33
CA PHE A 176 0.09 50.98 13.60
C PHE A 176 -1.22 51.52 14.18
N ILE A 177 -2.32 50.80 13.95
CA ILE A 177 -3.53 51.00 14.74
C ILE A 177 -3.17 50.53 16.15
N ASP A 178 -3.01 51.47 17.08
CA ASP A 178 -2.99 51.16 18.51
C ASP A 178 -4.29 50.43 18.84
N SER A 179 -4.26 49.11 18.92
CA SER A 179 -5.39 48.32 19.36
C SER A 179 -5.50 48.45 20.88
N PRO A 180 -6.55 49.07 21.46
CA PRO A 180 -6.64 49.26 22.90
C PRO A 180 -6.97 47.96 23.69
N PHE A 181 -7.02 46.79 23.04
CA PHE A 181 -7.45 45.56 23.69
C PHE A 181 -6.56 44.38 23.29
N SER A 182 -5.49 44.20 24.08
CA SER A 182 -4.77 42.94 24.17
C SER A 182 -5.65 41.91 24.89
N VAL A 183 -6.06 40.86 24.18
CA VAL A 183 -6.89 39.75 24.71
C VAL A 183 -6.08 38.82 25.64
N THR A 184 -4.83 39.14 25.95
CA THR A 184 -3.98 38.29 26.81
C THR A 184 -3.81 38.79 28.26
N GLU A 185 -4.39 39.92 28.68
CA GLU A 185 -4.14 40.45 30.04
C GLU A 185 -5.23 40.16 31.10
N GLN A 186 -6.47 39.82 30.73
CA GLN A 186 -7.56 39.74 31.72
C GLN A 186 -7.68 38.41 32.49
N THR A 187 -7.01 37.33 32.08
CA THR A 187 -7.19 36.01 32.73
C THR A 187 -6.19 35.70 33.84
N THR A 188 -5.12 36.49 34.02
CA THR A 188 -4.08 36.20 35.03
C THR A 188 -4.31 36.88 36.38
N ARG A 189 -5.34 37.74 36.51
CA ARG A 189 -5.56 38.54 37.73
C ARG A 189 -6.32 37.82 38.86
N HIS A 190 -6.76 36.58 38.66
CA HIS A 190 -7.56 35.83 39.64
C HIS A 190 -6.75 34.91 40.58
N LEU A 191 -5.42 34.88 40.52
CA LEU A 191 -4.60 33.99 41.36
C LEU A 191 -3.93 34.64 42.58
N SER A 192 -3.99 35.98 42.75
CA SER A 192 -3.28 36.68 43.84
C SER A 192 -4.09 36.88 45.14
N GLY A 193 -5.27 36.27 45.27
CA GLY A 193 -6.20 36.52 46.39
C GLY A 193 -6.38 35.41 47.43
N SER A 194 -5.70 34.26 47.32
CA SER A 194 -6.00 33.07 48.15
C SER A 194 -4.96 32.73 49.23
N GLU A 195 -4.23 33.71 49.76
CA GLU A 195 -3.44 33.53 50.97
C GLU A 195 -3.80 34.61 52.00
N ARG A 196 -4.77 34.29 52.87
CA ARG A 196 -4.82 34.67 54.30
C ARG A 196 -6.12 34.20 54.93
N LYS A 197 -6.05 33.07 55.64
CA LYS A 197 -6.67 32.89 56.95
C LYS A 197 -6.00 31.75 57.69
#